data_AF-I4N7I6-F1
#
_entry.id   AF-I4N7I6-F1
#
_cell.length_a   1.000
_cell.length_b   1.000
_cell.length_c   1.000
_cell.angle_alpha   90.00
_cell.angle_beta   90.00
_cell.angle_gamma   90.00
#
_symmetry.space_group_name_H-M   'P 1'
#
loop_
_entity.id
_entity.type
_entity.pdbx_description
1 polymer ?
#
loop_
_entity_poly.entity_id
_entity_poly.type
_entity_poly.pdbx_seq_one_letter_code
_entity_poly.pdbx_strand_id
1 'polypeptide(L)'
;MYLPAAFHDQDIERLHQQIEDSRLAIVVTHGEQGLQASHVPLLLDRTAGEFGTLRGHLARANPQWQDLANGSQALVIFSGADAYVSPGFYPSKAEHGKAVPTWNFLAVHASGTAEVFSDAERLQALVSQLTDRHEAGQAKPWAVSDAPANYLQSMLKAIVGFQLPISRLEGKRKLSQNRSAADIDGVQQGLAASTDPLDNAVAQLMNP
;
A
#
# COMPACT_ATOMS: atom_id res chain seq x y z
N MET A 1 -2.03 -9.86 10.14
CA MET A 1 -3.04 -10.28 9.13
C MET A 1 -3.26 -11.79 9.24
N TYR A 2 -4.40 -12.38 8.84
CA TYR A 2 -4.49 -13.86 8.74
C TYR A 2 -3.79 -14.36 7.47
N LEU A 3 -2.70 -15.11 7.64
CA LEU A 3 -1.75 -15.50 6.60
C LEU A 3 -1.58 -17.02 6.52
N PRO A 4 -2.49 -17.74 5.83
CA PRO A 4 -2.26 -19.15 5.49
C PRO A 4 -0.95 -19.30 4.71
N ALA A 5 -0.20 -20.38 4.96
CA ALA A 5 1.14 -20.59 4.37
C ALA A 5 1.17 -20.45 2.84
N ALA A 6 0.15 -20.95 2.14
CA ALA A 6 0.04 -20.85 0.69
C ALA A 6 0.01 -19.40 0.18
N PHE A 7 -0.45 -18.43 0.97
CA PHE A 7 -0.67 -17.03 0.58
C PHE A 7 0.26 -16.04 1.28
N HIS A 8 1.11 -16.53 2.20
CA HIS A 8 2.02 -15.68 2.95
C HIS A 8 3.22 -15.33 2.08
N ASP A 9 3.31 -14.06 1.68
CA ASP A 9 4.42 -13.54 0.89
C ASP A 9 5.47 -12.94 1.82
N GLN A 10 6.68 -13.48 1.77
CA GLN A 10 7.81 -13.12 2.65
C GLN A 10 8.98 -12.52 1.87
N ASP A 11 8.83 -12.33 0.56
CA ASP A 11 9.85 -11.75 -0.31
C ASP A 11 9.88 -10.23 -0.14
N ILE A 12 10.83 -9.74 0.66
CA ILE A 12 10.92 -8.32 1.04
C ILE A 12 10.97 -7.41 -0.18
N GLU A 13 11.69 -7.77 -1.24
CA GLU A 13 11.79 -6.94 -2.45
C GLU A 13 10.43 -6.80 -3.15
N ARG A 14 9.66 -7.89 -3.22
CA ARG A 14 8.29 -7.85 -3.78
C ARG A 14 7.35 -7.04 -2.89
N LEU A 15 7.47 -7.12 -1.56
CA LEU A 15 6.67 -6.33 -0.64
C LEU A 15 7.00 -4.83 -0.73
N HIS A 16 8.28 -4.49 -0.85
CA HIS A 16 8.74 -3.11 -1.08
C HIS A 16 8.24 -2.56 -2.41
N GLN A 17 8.31 -3.35 -3.47
CA GLN A 17 7.77 -2.95 -4.76
C GLN A 17 6.26 -2.66 -4.67
N GLN A 18 5.48 -3.51 -3.99
CA GLN A 18 4.06 -3.26 -3.81
C GLN A 18 3.77 -2.01 -2.95
N ILE A 19 4.57 -1.76 -1.91
CA ILE A 19 4.47 -0.51 -1.11
C ILE A 19 4.65 0.70 -2.01
N GLU A 20 5.66 0.68 -2.89
CA GLU A 20 5.96 1.78 -3.79
C GLU A 20 4.90 1.95 -4.88
N ASP A 21 4.39 0.86 -5.45
CA ASP A 21 3.34 0.88 -6.48
C ASP A 21 1.98 1.36 -5.92
N SER A 22 1.81 1.35 -4.61
CA SER A 22 0.60 1.86 -3.95
C SER A 22 0.48 3.38 -4.12
N ARG A 23 -0.69 3.82 -4.60
CA ARG A 23 -0.99 5.24 -4.81
C ARG A 23 -1.26 5.98 -3.50
N LEU A 24 -2.09 5.39 -2.65
CA LEU A 24 -2.49 5.94 -1.35
C LEU A 24 -2.54 4.79 -0.35
N ALA A 25 -1.67 4.87 0.66
CA ALA A 25 -1.70 3.95 1.79
C ALA A 25 -2.77 4.39 2.80
N ILE A 26 -3.28 3.45 3.59
CA ILE A 26 -4.18 3.76 4.70
C ILE A 26 -3.39 3.64 6.00
N VAL A 27 -3.15 4.75 6.69
CA VAL A 27 -2.51 4.78 8.00
C VAL A 27 -3.60 4.72 9.06
N VAL A 28 -3.56 3.67 9.87
CA VAL A 28 -4.50 3.41 10.96
C VAL A 28 -3.79 3.56 12.29
N THR A 29 -4.38 4.34 13.20
CA THR A 29 -3.95 4.45 14.60
C THR A 29 -5.14 4.19 15.52
N HIS A 30 -4.83 3.84 16.76
CA HIS A 30 -5.82 3.80 17.85
C HIS A 30 -5.35 4.77 18.93
N GLY A 31 -6.15 5.81 19.17
CA GLY A 31 -5.92 6.83 20.17
C GLY A 31 -7.11 7.01 21.10
N GLU A 32 -7.11 8.10 21.88
CA GLU A 32 -8.18 8.39 22.85
C GLU A 32 -9.55 8.58 22.20
N GLN A 33 -9.58 9.02 20.93
CA GLN A 33 -10.80 9.20 20.14
C GLN A 33 -11.22 7.93 19.39
N GLY A 34 -10.56 6.79 19.64
CA GLY A 34 -10.80 5.52 18.97
C GLY A 34 -9.93 5.33 17.73
N LEU A 35 -10.45 4.58 16.75
CA LEU A 35 -9.73 4.29 15.51
C LEU A 35 -9.78 5.47 14.56
N GLN A 36 -8.63 5.86 14.04
CA GLN A 36 -8.50 6.84 12.96
C GLN A 36 -7.86 6.18 11.75
N ALA A 37 -8.28 6.60 10.55
CA ALA A 37 -7.71 6.12 9.29
C ALA A 37 -7.56 7.29 8.31
N SER A 38 -6.33 7.53 7.85
CA SER A 38 -6.04 8.54 6.82
C SER A 38 -5.47 7.88 5.58
N HIS A 39 -5.95 8.31 4.41
CA HIS A 39 -5.41 7.91 3.11
C HIS A 39 -4.31 8.91 2.73
N VAL A 40 -3.06 8.45 2.66
CA VAL A 40 -1.90 9.32 2.43
C VAL A 40 -0.89 8.68 1.47
N PRO A 41 -0.24 9.48 0.60
CA PRO A 41 0.91 9.00 -0.15
C PRO A 41 2.11 8.87 0.80
N LEU A 42 2.87 7.78 0.65
CA LEU A 42 4.04 7.50 1.48
C LEU A 42 5.25 7.20 0.60
N LEU A 43 6.41 7.60 1.08
CA LEU A 43 7.70 7.15 0.55
C LEU A 43 8.21 6.01 1.41
N LEU A 44 8.84 5.03 0.76
CA LEU A 44 9.62 3.99 1.41
C LEU A 44 11.10 4.30 1.27
N ASP A 45 11.83 4.29 2.38
CA ASP A 45 13.28 4.18 2.40
C ASP A 45 13.64 2.72 2.68
N ARG A 46 14.04 1.98 1.64
CA ARG A 46 14.41 0.56 1.73
C ARG A 46 15.68 0.33 2.55
N THR A 47 16.51 1.36 2.73
CA THR A 47 17.84 1.26 3.36
C THR A 47 17.83 1.54 4.86
N ALA A 48 16.71 2.07 5.39
CA ALA A 48 16.58 2.46 6.79
C ALA A 48 15.73 1.46 7.59
N GLY A 49 16.39 0.65 8.43
CA GLY A 49 15.75 -0.37 9.27
C GLY A 49 15.62 -1.73 8.58
N GLU A 50 15.23 -2.77 9.33
CA GLU A 50 15.18 -4.16 8.83
C GLU A 50 14.21 -4.36 7.67
N PHE A 51 13.01 -3.74 7.76
CA PHE A 51 11.98 -3.82 6.74
C PHE A 51 11.79 -2.50 5.97
N GLY A 52 12.70 -1.55 6.15
CA GLY A 52 12.58 -0.19 5.63
C GLY A 52 11.82 0.77 6.55
N THR A 53 11.76 2.04 6.15
CA THR A 53 11.10 3.13 6.89
C THR A 53 10.13 3.88 5.99
N LEU A 54 8.89 4.06 6.45
CA LEU A 54 7.86 4.83 5.75
C LEU A 54 7.92 6.29 6.16
N ARG A 55 7.75 7.21 5.20
CA ARG A 55 7.75 8.66 5.44
C ARG A 55 6.55 9.30 4.77
N GLY A 56 5.88 10.19 5.48
CA GLY A 56 4.69 10.87 5.00
C GLY A 56 4.35 12.08 5.86
N HIS A 57 3.24 12.74 5.52
CA HIS A 57 2.75 13.86 6.31
C HIS A 57 1.23 13.81 6.47
N LEU A 58 0.74 14.45 7.52
CA LEU A 58 -0.67 14.70 7.78
C LEU A 58 -0.91 16.21 7.83
N ALA A 59 -2.14 16.63 7.58
CA ALA A 59 -2.55 18.00 7.88
C ALA A 59 -2.43 18.22 9.40
N ARG A 60 -1.95 19.38 9.83
CA ARG A 60 -1.82 19.72 11.26
C ARG A 60 -3.16 19.70 12.00
N ALA A 61 -4.26 19.95 11.29
CA ALA A 61 -5.61 19.88 11.82
C ALA A 61 -6.15 18.44 11.98
N ASN A 62 -5.49 17.44 11.38
CA ASN A 62 -5.88 16.04 11.54
C ASN A 62 -5.37 15.52 12.89
N PRO A 63 -6.25 15.15 13.85
CA PRO A 63 -5.83 14.74 15.18
C PRO A 63 -5.05 13.41 15.22
N GLN A 64 -4.96 12.69 14.11
CA GLN A 64 -4.23 11.43 14.01
C GLN A 64 -2.72 11.59 14.25
N TRP A 65 -2.12 12.74 13.94
CA TRP A 65 -0.68 12.92 14.18
C TRP A 65 -0.35 12.94 15.68
N GLN A 66 -1.28 13.36 16.54
CA GLN A 66 -1.11 13.31 17.99
C GLN A 66 -1.06 11.87 18.50
N ASP A 67 -1.86 10.95 17.94
CA ASP A 67 -1.77 9.52 18.28
C ASP A 67 -0.35 9.01 17.99
N LEU A 68 0.18 9.33 16.82
CA LEU A 68 1.55 8.97 16.42
C LEU A 68 2.58 9.57 17.38
N ALA A 69 2.46 10.85 17.70
CA ALA A 69 3.38 11.56 18.60
C ALA A 69 3.34 11.01 20.04
N ASN A 70 2.19 10.51 20.48
CA ASN A 70 2.00 9.87 21.77
C ASN A 70 2.47 8.39 21.80
N GLY A 71 3.06 7.91 20.70
CA GLY A 71 3.67 6.59 20.62
C GLY A 71 2.68 5.47 20.27
N SER A 72 1.47 5.79 19.82
CA SER A 72 0.54 4.76 19.32
C SER A 72 1.19 3.98 18.18
N GLN A 73 1.10 2.65 18.25
CA GLN A 73 1.46 1.80 17.12
C GLN A 73 0.51 2.10 15.95
N ALA A 74 1.08 2.31 14.77
CA ALA A 74 0.33 2.46 13.54
C ALA A 74 0.36 1.17 12.71
N LEU A 75 -0.75 0.90 12.03
CA LEU A 75 -0.86 -0.08 10.97
C LEU A 75 -1.02 0.67 9.65
N VAL A 76 -0.15 0.42 8.69
CA VAL A 76 -0.21 0.99 7.35
C VAL A 76 -0.60 -0.11 6.35
N ILE A 77 -1.67 0.13 5.59
CA ILE A 77 -2.24 -0.82 4.64
C ILE A 77 -1.94 -0.34 3.22
N PHE A 78 -1.32 -1.21 2.44
CA PHE A 78 -1.04 -1.04 1.02
C PHE A 78 -1.82 -2.10 0.24
N SER A 79 -2.96 -1.69 -0.31
CA SER A 79 -3.81 -2.53 -1.15
C SER A 79 -3.16 -2.68 -2.53
N GLY A 80 -3.08 -3.90 -3.05
CA GLY A 80 -2.67 -4.16 -4.43
C GLY A 80 -3.87 -4.55 -5.29
N ALA A 81 -3.59 -5.17 -6.45
CA ALA A 81 -4.64 -5.64 -7.35
C ALA A 81 -5.53 -6.69 -6.68
N ASP A 82 -6.83 -6.65 -6.98
CA ASP A 82 -7.83 -7.59 -6.52
C ASP A 82 -8.85 -7.90 -7.62
N ALA A 83 -9.47 -9.09 -7.53
CA ALA A 83 -10.45 -9.55 -8.48
C ALA A 83 -11.36 -10.62 -7.86
N TYR A 84 -12.63 -10.61 -8.25
CA TYR A 84 -13.57 -11.67 -7.93
C TYR A 84 -13.30 -12.92 -8.76
N VAL A 85 -13.19 -14.07 -8.11
CA VAL A 85 -13.00 -15.37 -8.74
C VAL A 85 -14.32 -16.14 -8.74
N SER A 86 -14.92 -16.22 -9.93
CA SER A 86 -16.13 -16.99 -10.16
C SER A 86 -15.86 -18.49 -10.07
N PRO A 87 -16.73 -19.29 -9.42
CA PRO A 87 -16.68 -20.74 -9.50
C PRO A 87 -16.79 -21.29 -10.92
N GLY A 88 -17.33 -20.50 -11.86
CA GLY A 88 -17.40 -20.85 -13.28
C GLY A 88 -16.04 -20.94 -13.97
N PHE A 89 -14.98 -20.41 -13.36
CA PHE A 89 -13.63 -20.46 -13.91
C PHE A 89 -12.89 -21.77 -13.61
N TYR A 90 -13.37 -22.58 -12.67
CA TYR A 90 -12.70 -23.83 -12.30
C TYR A 90 -13.16 -24.99 -13.20
N PRO A 91 -12.28 -25.58 -14.03
CA PRO A 91 -12.63 -26.76 -14.80
C PRO A 91 -13.07 -27.93 -13.91
N SER A 92 -12.46 -28.07 -12.72
CA SER A 92 -12.80 -29.12 -11.74
C SER A 92 -14.27 -29.11 -11.29
N LYS A 93 -14.96 -27.95 -11.40
CA LYS A 93 -16.38 -27.84 -11.09
C LYS A 93 -17.22 -28.79 -11.95
N ALA A 94 -16.82 -29.04 -13.20
CA ALA A 94 -17.55 -29.95 -14.09
C ALA A 94 -17.53 -31.40 -13.59
N GLU A 95 -16.54 -31.78 -12.79
CA GLU A 95 -16.37 -33.16 -12.28
C GLU A 95 -17.24 -33.44 -11.06
N HIS A 96 -17.29 -32.52 -10.09
CA HIS A 96 -17.95 -32.78 -8.80
C HIS A 96 -18.83 -31.64 -8.28
N GLY A 97 -18.91 -30.49 -8.97
CA GLY A 97 -19.77 -29.35 -8.59
C GLY A 97 -19.38 -28.61 -7.30
N LYS A 98 -18.28 -29.00 -6.64
CA LYS A 98 -17.85 -28.42 -5.36
C LYS A 98 -16.88 -27.26 -5.59
N ALA A 99 -17.41 -26.07 -5.80
CA ALA A 99 -16.63 -24.84 -5.84
C ALA A 99 -17.38 -23.70 -5.17
N VAL A 100 -16.64 -22.81 -4.51
CA VAL A 100 -17.17 -21.63 -3.82
C VAL A 100 -16.51 -20.37 -4.40
N PRO A 101 -17.25 -19.25 -4.47
CA PRO A 101 -16.69 -17.99 -4.96
C PRO A 101 -15.64 -17.46 -3.98
N THR A 102 -14.68 -16.70 -4.49
CA THR A 102 -13.66 -16.08 -3.65
C THR A 102 -13.10 -14.82 -4.29
N TRP A 103 -12.16 -14.18 -3.60
CA TRP A 103 -11.37 -13.06 -4.13
C TRP A 103 -9.90 -13.44 -4.20
N ASN A 104 -9.27 -13.11 -5.33
CA ASN A 104 -7.83 -13.00 -5.43
C ASN A 104 -7.44 -11.56 -5.10
N PHE A 105 -6.37 -11.36 -4.33
CA PHE A 105 -5.87 -10.02 -4.02
C PHE A 105 -4.43 -10.04 -3.52
N LEU A 106 -3.79 -8.88 -3.62
CA LEU A 106 -2.53 -8.56 -2.96
C LEU A 106 -2.74 -7.54 -1.84
N ALA A 107 -2.02 -7.70 -0.73
CA ALA A 107 -2.01 -6.71 0.34
C ALA A 107 -0.68 -6.74 1.11
N VAL A 108 -0.16 -5.57 1.47
CA VAL A 108 0.96 -5.43 2.41
C VAL A 108 0.50 -4.63 3.60
N HIS A 109 0.75 -5.16 4.80
CA HIS A 109 0.53 -4.47 6.06
C HIS A 109 1.88 -4.21 6.72
N ALA A 110 2.20 -2.94 6.97
CA ALA A 110 3.38 -2.53 7.73
C ALA A 110 2.95 -2.02 9.10
N SER A 111 3.60 -2.44 10.17
CA SER A 111 3.37 -1.92 11.53
C SER A 111 4.63 -1.27 12.08
N GLY A 112 4.48 -0.24 12.89
CA GLY A 112 5.59 0.46 13.54
C GLY A 112 5.10 1.55 14.49
N THR A 113 6.05 2.20 15.16
CA THR A 113 5.81 3.40 15.96
C THR A 113 6.51 4.56 15.28
N ALA A 114 5.78 5.64 15.00
CA ALA A 114 6.34 6.76 14.25
C ALA A 114 7.06 7.76 15.16
N GLU A 115 8.09 8.40 14.61
CA GLU A 115 8.56 9.70 15.07
C GLU A 115 7.82 10.78 14.27
N VAL A 116 7.30 11.78 14.98
CA VAL A 116 6.63 12.95 14.40
C VAL A 116 7.57 14.15 14.40
N PHE A 117 7.58 14.92 13.31
CA PHE A 117 8.43 16.09 13.16
C PHE A 117 7.71 17.26 12.47
N SER A 118 8.22 18.46 12.67
CA SER A 118 7.62 19.69 12.13
C SER A 118 8.62 20.77 11.71
N ASP A 119 9.92 20.45 11.71
CA ASP A 119 10.94 21.35 11.21
C ASP A 119 10.80 21.53 9.69
N ALA A 120 10.97 22.77 9.23
CA ALA A 120 10.66 23.14 7.86
C ALA A 120 11.58 22.46 6.84
N GLU A 121 12.84 22.18 7.21
CA GLU A 121 13.82 21.55 6.32
C GLU A 121 13.45 20.10 6.01
N ARG A 122 13.18 19.27 7.03
CA ARG A 122 12.74 17.88 6.82
C ARG A 122 11.39 17.82 6.10
N LEU A 123 10.46 18.71 6.44
CA LEU A 123 9.17 18.79 5.76
C LEU A 123 9.32 19.15 4.28
N GLN A 124 10.14 20.15 3.96
CA GLN A 124 10.40 20.55 2.58
C GLN A 124 11.04 19.40 1.80
N ALA A 125 12.06 18.73 2.35
CA ALA A 125 12.70 17.59 1.71
C ALA A 125 11.71 16.43 1.45
N LEU A 126 10.81 16.15 2.39
CA LEU A 126 9.76 15.14 2.24
C LEU A 126 8.78 15.50 1.12
N VAL A 127 8.23 16.71 1.11
CA VAL A 127 7.25 17.10 0.09
C VAL A 127 7.88 17.22 -1.29
N SER A 128 9.15 17.62 -1.38
CA SER A 128 9.90 17.60 -2.65
C SER A 128 10.04 16.18 -3.19
N GLN A 129 10.50 15.21 -2.38
CA GLN A 129 10.63 13.82 -2.83
C GLN A 129 9.30 13.18 -3.24
N LEU A 130 8.21 13.47 -2.51
CA LEU A 130 6.86 13.05 -2.88
C LEU A 130 6.44 13.66 -4.21
N THR A 131 6.68 14.96 -4.40
CA THR A 131 6.37 15.67 -5.64
C THR A 131 7.15 15.09 -6.80
N ASP A 132 8.47 14.94 -6.67
CA ASP A 132 9.34 14.38 -7.71
C ASP A 132 8.86 12.98 -8.14
N ARG A 133 8.48 12.14 -7.18
CA ARG A 133 7.92 10.80 -7.47
C ARG A 133 6.64 10.87 -8.29
N HIS A 134 5.71 11.76 -7.93
CA HIS A 134 4.41 11.84 -8.58
C HIS A 134 4.44 12.61 -9.92
N GLU A 135 5.40 13.52 -10.08
CA GLU A 135 5.58 14.34 -11.28
C GLU A 135 6.51 13.69 -12.32
N ALA A 136 7.26 12.62 -11.96
CA ALA A 136 8.23 11.96 -12.83
C ALA A 136 7.69 11.54 -14.22
N GLY A 137 6.39 11.26 -14.34
CA GLY A 137 5.74 10.88 -15.59
C GLY A 137 5.20 12.05 -16.43
N GLN A 138 5.28 13.28 -15.93
CA GLN A 138 4.70 14.44 -16.61
C GLN A 138 5.61 14.98 -17.71
N ALA A 139 5.01 15.48 -18.80
CA ALA A 139 5.76 16.13 -19.88
C ALA A 139 6.47 17.41 -19.42
N LYS A 140 5.93 18.07 -18.40
CA LYS A 140 6.50 19.26 -17.74
C LYS A 140 6.32 19.08 -16.22
N PRO A 141 7.25 18.38 -15.55
CA PRO A 141 7.13 18.12 -14.12
C PRO A 141 7.15 19.42 -13.32
N TRP A 142 6.23 19.54 -12.37
CA TRP A 142 6.22 20.64 -11.41
C TRP A 142 7.16 20.32 -10.24
N ALA A 143 7.99 21.29 -9.84
CA ALA A 143 8.83 21.17 -8.65
C ALA A 143 8.26 22.00 -7.49
N VAL A 144 8.49 21.57 -6.25
CA VAL A 144 8.10 22.35 -5.06
C VAL A 144 8.69 23.77 -5.07
N SER A 145 9.88 23.93 -5.65
CA SER A 145 10.56 25.23 -5.83
C SER A 145 9.89 26.17 -6.83
N ASP A 146 8.95 25.67 -7.66
CA ASP A 146 8.19 26.52 -8.58
C ASP A 146 7.11 27.33 -7.84
N ALA A 147 6.77 26.95 -6.61
CA ALA A 147 5.92 27.73 -5.73
C ALA A 147 6.65 28.98 -5.17
N PRO A 148 5.95 30.11 -4.98
CA PRO A 148 6.51 31.26 -4.27
C PRO A 148 6.98 30.88 -2.85
N ALA A 149 8.19 31.30 -2.45
CA ALA A 149 8.80 30.88 -1.19
C ALA A 149 7.96 31.20 0.05
N ASN A 150 7.31 32.38 0.09
CA ASN A 150 6.41 32.77 1.18
C ASN A 150 5.17 31.86 1.26
N TYR A 151 4.64 31.44 0.11
CA TYR A 151 3.52 30.52 0.04
C TYR A 151 3.93 29.13 0.53
N LEU A 152 5.07 28.60 0.06
CA LEU A 152 5.61 27.33 0.51
C LEU A 152 5.82 27.28 2.02
N GLN A 153 6.47 28.31 2.60
CA GLN A 153 6.67 28.41 4.05
C GLN A 153 5.35 28.38 4.84
N SER A 154 4.28 28.99 4.31
CA SER A 154 2.97 28.95 4.94
C SER A 154 2.35 27.55 4.87
N MET A 155 2.49 26.86 3.74
CA MET A 155 1.95 25.51 3.56
C MET A 155 2.69 24.47 4.41
N LEU A 156 4.01 24.58 4.56
CA LEU A 156 4.78 23.69 5.44
C LEU A 156 4.31 23.78 6.91
N LYS A 157 3.90 24.97 7.38
CA LYS A 157 3.32 25.13 8.73
C LYS A 157 1.97 24.41 8.90
N ALA A 158 1.26 24.16 7.80
CA ALA A 158 -0.06 23.53 7.81
C ALA A 158 0.00 21.98 7.88
N ILE A 159 1.21 21.40 7.81
CA ILE A 159 1.41 19.95 7.86
C ILE A 159 2.32 19.54 9.02
N VAL A 160 2.29 18.25 9.31
CA VAL A 160 3.13 17.56 10.28
C VAL A 160 3.66 16.31 9.60
N GLY A 161 4.98 16.12 9.64
CA GLY A 161 5.66 14.98 9.03
C GLY A 161 5.78 13.84 10.02
N PHE A 162 5.86 12.62 9.51
CA PHE A 162 6.19 11.45 10.32
C PHE A 162 7.12 10.50 9.57
N GLN A 163 7.93 9.78 10.33
CA GLN A 163 8.69 8.64 9.85
C GLN A 163 8.38 7.42 10.72
N LEU A 164 8.12 6.29 10.09
CA LEU A 164 7.72 5.05 10.74
C LEU A 164 8.70 3.95 10.33
N PRO A 165 9.71 3.66 11.16
CA PRO A 165 10.51 2.46 11.01
C PRO A 165 9.60 1.24 11.11
N ILE A 166 9.62 0.39 10.08
CA ILE A 166 8.74 -0.78 10.02
C ILE A 166 9.31 -1.85 10.97
N SER A 167 8.53 -2.22 11.99
CA SER A 167 8.88 -3.28 12.94
C SER A 167 8.24 -4.62 12.60
N ARG A 168 7.19 -4.64 11.78
CA ARG A 168 6.57 -5.85 11.25
C ARG A 168 6.02 -5.59 9.85
N LEU A 169 6.40 -6.45 8.91
CA LEU A 169 5.93 -6.41 7.52
C LEU A 169 5.22 -7.72 7.19
N GLU A 170 3.96 -7.64 6.77
CA GLU A 170 3.10 -8.78 6.47
C GLU A 170 2.60 -8.70 5.04
N GLY A 171 3.02 -9.63 4.19
CA GLY A 171 2.58 -9.74 2.80
C GLY A 171 1.56 -10.84 2.58
N LYS A 172 0.49 -10.53 1.84
CA LYS A 172 -0.47 -11.53 1.38
C LYS A 172 -0.64 -11.46 -0.11
N ARG A 173 -0.34 -12.58 -0.76
CA ARG A 173 -0.52 -12.81 -2.19
C ARG A 173 -1.48 -13.96 -2.35
N LYS A 174 -2.78 -13.69 -2.45
CA LYS A 174 -3.80 -14.72 -2.63
C LYS A 174 -4.22 -14.73 -4.09
N LEU A 175 -3.62 -15.62 -4.87
CA LEU A 175 -3.78 -15.73 -6.33
C LEU A 175 -4.18 -17.16 -6.74
N SER A 176 -4.96 -17.85 -5.90
CA SER A 176 -5.43 -19.21 -6.13
C SER A 176 -4.35 -20.31 -6.21
N GLN A 177 -3.12 -20.05 -5.77
CA GLN A 177 -2.00 -21.01 -5.80
C GLN A 177 -2.21 -22.28 -4.94
N ASN A 178 -3.30 -22.36 -4.18
CA ASN A 178 -3.71 -23.54 -3.43
C ASN A 178 -4.61 -24.50 -4.23
N ARG A 179 -4.83 -24.22 -5.52
CA ARG A 179 -5.66 -25.01 -6.44
C ARG A 179 -4.79 -25.88 -7.36
N SER A 180 -5.44 -26.73 -8.15
CA SER A 180 -4.77 -27.49 -9.21
C SER A 180 -4.29 -26.55 -10.32
N ALA A 181 -3.31 -26.97 -11.11
CA ALA A 181 -2.82 -26.18 -12.25
C ALA A 181 -3.96 -25.82 -13.22
N ALA A 182 -4.83 -26.78 -13.56
CA ALA A 182 -5.97 -26.54 -14.44
C ALA A 182 -6.96 -25.49 -13.89
N ASP A 183 -7.19 -25.47 -12.57
CA ASP A 183 -8.05 -24.46 -11.94
C ASP A 183 -7.37 -23.08 -11.92
N ILE A 184 -6.04 -23.03 -11.73
CA ILE A 184 -5.27 -21.79 -11.81
C ILE A 184 -5.36 -21.22 -13.22
N ASP A 185 -5.12 -22.04 -14.24
CA ASP A 185 -5.20 -21.64 -15.65
C ASP A 185 -6.60 -21.15 -16.02
N GLY A 186 -7.64 -21.84 -15.54
CA GLY A 186 -9.03 -21.44 -15.76
C GLY A 186 -9.38 -20.10 -15.13
N VAL A 187 -8.95 -19.84 -13.89
CA VAL A 187 -9.11 -18.54 -13.23
C VAL A 187 -8.36 -17.44 -13.98
N GLN A 188 -7.11 -17.70 -14.36
CA GLN A 188 -6.32 -16.74 -15.11
C GLN A 188 -7.00 -16.36 -16.43
N GLN A 189 -7.44 -17.34 -17.22
CA GLN A 189 -8.11 -17.10 -18.50
C GLN A 189 -9.42 -16.33 -18.32
N GLY A 190 -10.22 -16.70 -17.31
CA GLY A 190 -11.46 -16.01 -16.98
C GLY A 190 -11.24 -14.53 -16.65
N LEU A 191 -10.23 -14.23 -15.82
CA LEU A 191 -9.87 -12.86 -15.46
C LEU A 191 -9.22 -12.08 -16.61
N ALA A 192 -8.40 -12.74 -17.45
CA ALA A 192 -7.78 -12.11 -18.63
C ALA A 192 -8.79 -11.77 -19.73
N ALA A 193 -9.89 -12.53 -19.84
CA ALA A 193 -10.97 -12.27 -20.78
C ALA A 193 -11.99 -11.24 -20.27
N SER A 194 -11.89 -10.80 -19.01
CA SER A 194 -12.74 -9.75 -18.44
C SER A 194 -12.53 -8.43 -19.17
N THR A 195 -13.60 -7.64 -19.31
CA THR A 195 -13.52 -6.26 -19.81
C THR A 195 -13.05 -5.27 -18.74
N ASP A 196 -12.95 -5.70 -17.47
CA ASP A 196 -12.44 -4.89 -16.37
C ASP A 196 -10.89 -4.96 -16.34
N PRO A 197 -10.18 -3.83 -16.51
CA PRO A 197 -8.72 -3.82 -16.44
C PRO A 197 -8.15 -4.24 -15.08
N LEU A 198 -8.93 -4.13 -13.99
CA LEU A 198 -8.51 -4.58 -12.66
C LEU A 198 -8.42 -6.12 -12.59
N ASP A 199 -9.40 -6.82 -13.17
CA ASP A 199 -9.36 -8.28 -13.31
C ASP A 199 -8.14 -8.70 -14.14
N ASN A 200 -7.87 -7.99 -15.24
CA ASN A 200 -6.74 -8.28 -16.11
C ASN A 200 -5.39 -8.08 -15.38
N ALA A 201 -5.29 -7.08 -14.50
CA ALA A 201 -4.09 -6.86 -13.69
C ALA A 201 -3.83 -8.05 -12.74
N VAL A 202 -4.88 -8.61 -12.12
CA VAL A 202 -4.75 -9.84 -11.33
C VAL A 202 -4.34 -11.03 -12.19
N ALA A 203 -4.92 -11.18 -13.38
CA ALA A 203 -4.56 -12.26 -14.31
C ALA A 203 -3.07 -12.24 -14.70
N GLN A 204 -2.49 -11.04 -14.92
CA GLN A 204 -1.07 -10.88 -15.21
C GLN A 204 -0.17 -11.32 -14.06
N LEU A 205 -0.62 -11.10 -12.82
CA LEU A 205 0.11 -11.45 -11.60
C LEU A 205 0.06 -12.96 -11.26
N MET A 206 -0.83 -13.71 -11.90
CA MET A 206 -0.96 -15.17 -11.74
C MET A 206 0.08 -15.95 -12.57
N ASN A 207 0.79 -15.30 -13.48
CA ASN A 207 1.87 -15.92 -14.25
C ASN A 207 3.10 -16.19 -13.36
N PRO A 208 3.79 -17.34 -13.55
CA PRO A 208 5.00 -17.70 -12.81
C PRO A 208 6.21 -16.81 -13.14
#